data_AF-A0AAE9B034-F1
#
_entry.id   AF-A0AAE9B034-F1
#
_cell.length_a   1.000
_cell.length_b   1.000
_cell.length_c   1.000
_cell.angle_alpha   90.00
_cell.angle_beta   90.00
_cell.angle_gamma   90.00
#
_symmetry.space_group_name_H-M   'P 1'
#
loop_
_entity.id
_entity.type
_entity.pdbx_description
1 polymer ?
#
loop_
_entity_poly.entity_id
_entity_poly.type
_entity_poly.pdbx_seq_one_letter_code
_entity_poly.pdbx_strand_id
1 'polypeptide(L)'
;MLPSLVAEDLRRALATYLTTSFALADDDVREELDAFLERPGSRLFRGPYLRVRTPFREAKKGWEAALDWHPDEFTPYTHQAAAWQRLSSKGGRQPEPTIVTTGTGSGKTESFLVPILDHCARARAAGQRGVKALLLYPMNALADDQARRIDDFLATEEALKDVTAGIYIGGASGPRKASDEDENEPGSYGRDIGSTSLAGDPTVKKLITDRDVIRADPPDILLTNYKMLDLLLQRIPDVPLWQSDSLAYVVLDEFHTYDGAQGTDVAMLLRRLGAAIGAAREGRPLGDITPVATSATLGGSVPDGPVAEGPERSDRELLLEFAEKVFGTPFSDAALVGEDRLLPKEVVDEPNFLLPSPAPAALAALPDPLDDESALVELARLMLGQPITDPLQVGAKLKQHILVKAILDVAGSTPVTVPEIAREFAQRGGGPAWDEAARSDPGVLGCVSYVDL
;
A
#
# COMPACT_ATOMS: atom_id res chain seq x y z
N MET A 1 3.57 18.30 2.82
CA MET A 1 2.45 19.08 2.24
C MET A 1 1.27 18.93 3.19
N LEU A 2 0.81 20.02 3.80
CA LEU A 2 -0.19 19.99 4.89
C LEU A 2 -1.59 19.61 4.36
N PRO A 3 -2.19 18.47 4.77
CA PRO A 3 -3.45 17.98 4.20
C PRO A 3 -4.63 18.95 4.31
N SER A 4 -4.66 19.80 5.35
CA SER A 4 -5.67 20.84 5.55
C SER A 4 -5.57 21.98 4.54
N LEU A 5 -4.35 22.44 4.24
CA LEU A 5 -4.12 23.46 3.21
C LEU A 5 -4.50 22.92 1.84
N VAL A 6 -4.14 21.66 1.56
CA VAL A 6 -4.54 20.99 0.33
C VAL A 6 -6.06 20.87 0.23
N ALA A 7 -6.75 20.57 1.34
CA ALA A 7 -8.20 20.50 1.36
C ALA A 7 -8.86 21.86 1.08
N GLU A 8 -8.35 22.95 1.68
CA GLU A 8 -8.84 24.32 1.40
C GLU A 8 -8.52 24.78 -0.01
N ASP A 9 -7.31 24.50 -0.51
CA ASP A 9 -6.92 24.81 -1.88
C ASP A 9 -7.75 24.02 -2.89
N LEU A 10 -8.01 22.74 -2.61
CA LEU A 10 -8.88 21.89 -3.43
C LEU A 10 -10.32 22.40 -3.40
N ARG A 11 -10.83 22.80 -2.24
CA ARG A 11 -12.16 23.43 -2.11
C ARG A 11 -12.24 24.69 -2.95
N ARG A 12 -11.26 25.58 -2.85
CA ARG A 12 -11.20 26.82 -3.61
C ARG A 12 -11.06 26.57 -5.11
N ALA A 13 -10.23 25.60 -5.50
CA ALA A 13 -10.02 25.22 -6.90
C ALA A 13 -11.28 24.60 -7.50
N LEU A 14 -11.97 23.71 -6.77
CA LEU A 14 -13.24 23.12 -7.19
C LEU A 14 -14.35 24.16 -7.28
N ALA A 15 -14.47 25.05 -6.28
CA ALA A 15 -15.43 26.14 -6.33
C ALA A 15 -15.18 27.02 -7.57
N THR A 16 -13.94 27.45 -7.79
CA THR A 16 -13.55 28.22 -8.99
C THR A 16 -13.83 27.47 -10.28
N TYR A 17 -13.54 26.16 -10.35
CA TYR A 17 -13.82 25.34 -11.53
C TYR A 17 -15.33 25.26 -11.82
N LEU A 18 -16.15 25.07 -10.79
CA LEU A 18 -17.60 24.97 -10.95
C LEU A 18 -18.20 26.30 -11.37
N THR A 19 -17.78 27.42 -10.77
CA THR A 19 -18.28 28.75 -11.14
C THR A 19 -17.84 29.17 -12.54
N THR A 20 -16.63 28.80 -12.96
CA THR A 20 -16.14 29.09 -14.31
C THR A 20 -16.70 28.16 -15.40
N SER A 21 -16.91 26.88 -15.08
CA SER A 21 -17.46 25.90 -16.04
C SER A 21 -18.95 26.11 -16.28
N PHE A 22 -19.70 26.47 -15.23
CA PHE A 22 -21.11 26.83 -15.32
C PHE A 22 -21.25 28.36 -15.40
N ALA A 23 -20.86 28.94 -16.53
CA ALA A 23 -21.05 30.36 -16.82
C ALA A 23 -22.55 30.68 -17.01
N LEU A 24 -23.27 30.81 -15.91
CA LEU A 24 -24.70 31.13 -15.89
C LEU A 24 -24.92 32.56 -16.38
N ALA A 25 -25.83 32.75 -17.33
CA ALA A 25 -26.14 34.05 -17.94
C ALA A 25 -26.97 34.97 -17.03
N ASP A 26 -27.66 34.39 -16.06
CA ASP A 26 -28.45 35.10 -15.05
C ASP A 26 -27.56 35.40 -13.84
N ASP A 27 -27.42 36.69 -13.49
CA ASP A 27 -26.55 37.13 -12.41
C ASP A 27 -27.09 36.73 -11.03
N ASP A 28 -28.42 36.68 -10.83
CA ASP A 28 -29.03 36.27 -9.56
C ASP A 28 -28.74 34.79 -9.26
N VAL A 29 -28.80 33.94 -10.29
CA VAL A 29 -28.50 32.50 -10.15
C VAL A 29 -27.01 32.25 -9.95
N ARG A 30 -26.15 33.08 -10.55
CA ARG A 30 -24.69 33.00 -10.34
C ARG A 30 -24.33 33.35 -8.89
N GLU A 31 -24.91 34.43 -8.36
CA GLU A 31 -24.72 34.81 -6.95
C GLU A 31 -25.25 33.73 -6.00
N GLU A 32 -26.38 33.08 -6.32
CA GLU A 32 -26.90 31.98 -5.52
C GLU A 32 -26.00 30.73 -5.56
N LEU A 33 -25.39 30.42 -6.72
CA LEU A 33 -24.41 29.35 -6.86
C LEU A 33 -23.15 29.65 -6.05
N ASP A 34 -22.59 30.86 -6.16
CA ASP A 34 -21.42 31.29 -5.39
C ASP A 34 -21.71 31.19 -3.89
N ALA A 35 -22.86 31.74 -3.45
CA ALA A 35 -23.29 31.64 -2.06
C ALA A 35 -23.50 30.19 -1.61
N PHE A 36 -23.99 29.29 -2.47
CA PHE A 36 -24.12 27.87 -2.16
C PHE A 36 -22.76 27.17 -2.00
N LEU A 37 -21.79 27.49 -2.85
CA LEU A 37 -20.44 26.92 -2.84
C LEU A 37 -19.61 27.43 -1.64
N GLU A 38 -19.81 28.69 -1.24
CA GLU A 38 -19.06 29.32 -0.15
C GLU A 38 -19.72 29.15 1.23
N ARG A 39 -21.03 28.84 1.31
CA ARG A 39 -21.74 28.72 2.59
C ARG A 39 -21.12 27.60 3.45
N PRO A 40 -20.66 27.92 4.68
CA PRO A 40 -20.27 26.91 5.66
C PRO A 40 -21.40 25.93 5.92
N GLY A 41 -21.13 24.62 5.80
CA GLY A 41 -22.15 23.58 5.95
C GLY A 41 -23.02 23.32 4.71
N SER A 42 -22.66 23.87 3.54
CA SER A 42 -23.25 23.39 2.27
C SER A 42 -23.01 21.89 2.15
N ARG A 43 -23.97 21.15 1.56
CA ARG A 43 -23.84 19.69 1.42
C ARG A 43 -22.69 19.28 0.50
N LEU A 44 -22.14 20.22 -0.27
CA LEU A 44 -21.10 19.97 -1.26
C LEU A 44 -19.74 19.78 -0.61
N PHE A 45 -19.38 20.64 0.34
CA PHE A 45 -18.10 20.56 1.07
C PHE A 45 -18.36 20.19 2.52
N ARG A 46 -18.19 18.90 2.82
CA ARG A 46 -18.18 18.40 4.19
C ARG A 46 -16.74 18.15 4.61
N GLY A 47 -16.30 18.79 5.68
CA GLY A 47 -14.95 18.61 6.22
C GLY A 47 -14.12 19.90 6.31
N PRO A 48 -12.80 19.79 6.59
CA PRO A 48 -11.99 18.58 6.51
C PRO A 48 -12.36 17.54 7.59
N TYR A 49 -12.36 16.27 7.20
CA TYR A 49 -12.44 15.15 8.14
C TYR A 49 -11.05 14.61 8.42
N LEU A 50 -10.79 14.32 9.69
CA LEU A 50 -9.58 13.71 10.20
C LEU A 50 -9.86 12.28 10.59
N ARG A 51 -8.92 11.41 10.26
CA ARG A 51 -8.90 10.03 10.74
C ARG A 51 -7.47 9.72 11.11
N VAL A 52 -7.25 9.34 12.36
CA VAL A 52 -5.94 8.90 12.84
C VAL A 52 -5.89 7.39 12.73
N ARG A 53 -4.91 6.86 12.01
CA ARG A 53 -4.72 5.41 11.91
C ARG A 53 -3.72 5.00 12.97
N THR A 54 -4.11 4.06 13.83
CA THR A 54 -3.20 3.50 14.83
C THR A 54 -2.12 2.64 14.17
N PRO A 55 -0.95 2.48 14.82
CA PRO A 55 0.13 1.64 14.31
C PRO A 55 -0.33 0.19 14.08
N PHE A 56 0.32 -0.46 13.12
CA PHE A 56 0.15 -1.89 12.90
C PHE A 56 0.74 -2.69 14.07
N ARG A 57 0.14 -3.84 14.37
CA ARG A 57 0.61 -4.71 15.43
C ARG A 57 1.79 -5.55 14.95
N GLU A 58 2.93 -5.42 15.61
CA GLU A 58 4.09 -6.29 15.42
C GLU A 58 3.74 -7.76 15.76
N ALA A 59 4.26 -8.68 14.97
CA ALA A 59 4.09 -10.11 15.18
C ALA A 59 4.81 -10.56 16.46
N LYS A 60 4.20 -11.51 17.17
CA LYS A 60 4.86 -12.19 18.29
C LYS A 60 5.94 -13.13 17.77
N LYS A 61 6.93 -13.44 18.62
CA LYS A 61 8.00 -14.42 18.34
C LYS A 61 7.45 -15.75 17.78
N GLY A 62 8.22 -16.39 16.91
CA GLY A 62 7.91 -17.70 16.32
C GLY A 62 7.47 -17.63 14.86
N TRP A 63 7.33 -16.43 14.30
CA TRP A 63 7.06 -16.23 12.87
C TRP A 63 8.22 -16.72 11.99
N GLU A 64 9.44 -16.71 12.53
CA GLU A 64 10.68 -17.13 11.88
C GLU A 64 10.62 -18.61 11.45
N ALA A 65 9.84 -19.42 12.17
CA ALA A 65 9.68 -20.83 11.86
C ALA A 65 9.06 -21.09 10.47
N ALA A 66 8.37 -20.11 9.90
CA ALA A 66 7.76 -20.22 8.58
C ALA A 66 8.79 -20.13 7.44
N LEU A 67 9.99 -19.58 7.65
CA LEU A 67 10.93 -19.28 6.57
C LEU A 67 12.31 -19.88 6.87
N ASP A 68 13.12 -20.12 5.84
CA ASP A 68 14.55 -20.45 5.99
C ASP A 68 15.42 -19.19 5.90
N TRP A 69 14.94 -18.17 5.17
CA TRP A 69 15.51 -16.84 5.11
C TRP A 69 14.45 -15.76 5.32
N HIS A 70 14.83 -14.70 6.01
CA HIS A 70 14.14 -13.42 6.09
C HIS A 70 15.18 -12.30 6.20
N PRO A 71 14.85 -11.04 5.88
CA PRO A 71 15.77 -9.92 6.03
C PRO A 71 16.26 -9.77 7.48
N ASP A 72 17.52 -9.35 7.66
CA ASP A 72 18.10 -9.06 8.97
C ASP A 72 17.39 -7.87 9.65
N GLU A 73 17.36 -7.86 10.99
CA GLU A 73 16.74 -6.80 11.81
C GLU A 73 15.28 -6.46 11.46
N PHE A 74 14.54 -7.41 10.90
CA PHE A 74 13.15 -7.21 10.51
C PHE A 74 12.17 -7.73 11.57
N THR A 75 11.27 -6.88 12.06
CA THR A 75 10.11 -7.31 12.85
C THR A 75 8.85 -7.19 11.99
N PRO A 76 8.26 -8.32 11.52
CA PRO A 76 7.05 -8.28 10.71
C PRO A 76 5.87 -7.78 11.52
N TYR A 77 4.90 -7.19 10.83
CA TYR A 77 3.55 -7.04 11.36
C TYR A 77 2.81 -8.38 11.39
N THR A 78 1.77 -8.46 12.21
CA THR A 78 0.98 -9.69 12.42
C THR A 78 0.39 -10.20 11.10
N HIS A 79 -0.05 -9.32 10.20
CA HIS A 79 -0.56 -9.71 8.88
C HIS A 79 0.54 -10.23 7.95
N GLN A 80 1.76 -9.70 8.02
CA GLN A 80 2.89 -10.23 7.26
C GLN A 80 3.24 -11.64 7.74
N ALA A 81 3.39 -11.83 9.05
CA ALA A 81 3.66 -13.14 9.63
C ALA A 81 2.56 -14.18 9.29
N ALA A 82 1.30 -13.78 9.32
CA ALA A 82 0.18 -14.63 8.90
C ALA A 82 0.26 -14.99 7.41
N ALA A 83 0.56 -14.02 6.54
CA ALA A 83 0.75 -14.27 5.11
C ALA A 83 1.95 -15.21 4.85
N TRP A 84 3.08 -15.01 5.55
CA TRP A 84 4.26 -15.85 5.44
C TRP A 84 3.99 -17.27 5.89
N GLN A 85 3.24 -17.45 6.97
CA GLN A 85 2.81 -18.78 7.39
C GLN A 85 1.96 -19.46 6.32
N ARG A 86 1.10 -18.75 5.59
CA ARG A 86 0.29 -19.36 4.51
C ARG A 86 1.09 -19.64 3.25
N LEU A 87 1.98 -18.73 2.89
CA LEU A 87 2.74 -18.75 1.63
C LEU A 87 4.06 -19.54 1.71
N SER A 88 4.47 -19.96 2.90
CA SER A 88 5.67 -20.75 3.09
C SER A 88 5.61 -22.10 2.37
N SER A 89 6.66 -22.38 1.60
CA SER A 89 6.93 -23.71 1.04
C SER A 89 7.97 -24.51 1.84
N LYS A 90 8.31 -24.05 3.04
CA LYS A 90 9.36 -24.66 3.88
C LYS A 90 9.05 -26.11 4.19
N GLY A 91 10.08 -26.95 4.19
CA GLY A 91 9.94 -28.38 4.47
C GLY A 91 9.10 -29.14 3.43
N GLY A 92 8.97 -28.62 2.21
CA GLY A 92 8.17 -29.23 1.14
C GLY A 92 6.66 -29.03 1.32
N ARG A 93 6.24 -28.08 2.16
CA ARG A 93 4.83 -27.72 2.31
C ARG A 93 4.31 -27.08 1.03
N GLN A 94 3.07 -27.38 0.67
CA GLN A 94 2.34 -26.68 -0.37
C GLN A 94 1.87 -25.31 0.15
N PRO A 95 2.28 -24.20 -0.48
CA PRO A 95 1.76 -22.88 -0.14
C PRO A 95 0.25 -22.78 -0.39
N GLU A 96 -0.42 -21.95 0.40
CA GLU A 96 -1.88 -21.82 0.35
C GLU A 96 -2.31 -20.50 -0.34
N PRO A 97 -3.42 -20.52 -1.12
CA PRO A 97 -4.03 -19.32 -1.70
C PRO A 97 -4.18 -18.21 -0.66
N THR A 98 -3.73 -16.99 -0.96
CA THR A 98 -3.72 -15.90 0.04
C THR A 98 -4.09 -14.56 -0.59
N ILE A 99 -4.98 -13.81 0.06
CA ILE A 99 -5.35 -12.44 -0.28
C ILE A 99 -4.93 -11.55 0.88
N VAL A 100 -4.08 -10.57 0.63
CA VAL A 100 -3.59 -9.62 1.64
C VAL A 100 -4.34 -8.30 1.49
N THR A 101 -5.17 -7.94 2.48
CA THR A 101 -5.96 -6.70 2.47
C THR A 101 -5.53 -5.76 3.58
N THR A 102 -4.72 -4.77 3.24
CA THR A 102 -4.16 -3.83 4.22
C THR A 102 -3.80 -2.51 3.56
N GLY A 103 -3.82 -1.43 4.34
CA GLY A 103 -3.59 -0.08 3.86
C GLY A 103 -2.22 0.15 3.20
N THR A 104 -2.07 1.31 2.56
CA THR A 104 -0.75 1.78 2.09
C THR A 104 0.25 1.88 3.26
N GLY A 105 1.52 1.63 2.97
CA GLY A 105 2.59 1.68 3.98
C GLY A 105 2.60 0.54 5.00
N SER A 106 1.73 -0.47 4.87
CA SER A 106 1.66 -1.61 5.81
C SER A 106 2.61 -2.76 5.50
N GLY A 107 3.46 -2.63 4.47
CA GLY A 107 4.25 -3.74 3.93
C GLY A 107 3.41 -4.83 3.26
N LYS A 108 2.42 -4.44 2.44
CA LYS A 108 1.67 -5.34 1.52
C LYS A 108 2.62 -6.20 0.69
N THR A 109 3.60 -5.57 0.05
CA THR A 109 4.58 -6.25 -0.80
C THR A 109 5.34 -7.32 -0.03
N GLU A 110 5.89 -7.00 1.14
CA GLU A 110 6.68 -7.94 1.96
C GLU A 110 5.85 -9.14 2.40
N SER A 111 4.54 -8.98 2.53
CA SER A 111 3.62 -10.06 2.93
C SER A 111 3.66 -11.24 1.95
N PHE A 112 3.89 -10.99 0.66
CA PHE A 112 4.06 -12.06 -0.34
C PHE A 112 5.49 -12.20 -0.85
N LEU A 113 6.27 -11.11 -0.88
CA LEU A 113 7.58 -11.10 -1.51
C LEU A 113 8.60 -11.91 -0.71
N VAL A 114 8.63 -11.75 0.63
CA VAL A 114 9.57 -12.46 1.50
C VAL A 114 9.43 -13.99 1.38
N PRO A 115 8.24 -14.61 1.50
CA PRO A 115 8.11 -16.07 1.34
C PRO A 115 8.42 -16.54 -0.09
N ILE A 116 8.20 -15.70 -1.10
CA ILE A 116 8.58 -16.00 -2.48
C ILE A 116 10.10 -15.99 -2.65
N LEU A 117 10.80 -14.99 -2.11
CA LEU A 117 12.26 -14.93 -2.14
C LEU A 117 12.90 -16.11 -1.38
N ASP A 118 12.36 -16.45 -0.20
CA ASP A 118 12.74 -17.65 0.56
C ASP A 118 12.56 -18.94 -0.28
N HIS A 119 11.42 -19.07 -0.98
CA HIS A 119 11.21 -20.18 -1.90
C HIS A 119 12.22 -20.18 -3.06
N CYS A 120 12.43 -19.05 -3.72
CA CYS A 120 13.35 -18.92 -4.85
C CYS A 120 14.78 -19.29 -4.46
N ALA A 121 15.26 -18.82 -3.31
CA ALA A 121 16.60 -19.15 -2.79
C ALA A 121 16.77 -20.66 -2.59
N ARG A 122 15.80 -21.32 -1.94
CA ARG A 122 15.83 -22.78 -1.74
C ARG A 122 15.76 -23.55 -3.04
N ALA A 123 14.84 -23.19 -3.92
CA ALA A 123 14.64 -23.86 -5.19
C ALA A 123 15.91 -23.73 -6.06
N ARG A 124 16.56 -22.57 -6.05
CA ARG A 124 17.83 -22.34 -6.73
C ARG A 124 18.96 -23.19 -6.15
N ALA A 125 19.08 -23.24 -4.82
CA ALA A 125 20.05 -24.09 -4.13
C ALA A 125 19.82 -25.59 -4.42
N ALA A 126 18.58 -25.99 -4.69
CA ALA A 126 18.21 -27.34 -5.13
C ALA A 126 18.42 -27.59 -6.64
N GLY A 127 18.94 -26.61 -7.38
CA GLY A 127 19.22 -26.71 -8.81
C GLY A 127 18.02 -26.48 -9.74
N GLN A 128 16.87 -26.03 -9.21
CA GLN A 128 15.69 -25.74 -10.03
C GLN A 128 15.89 -24.44 -10.82
N ARG A 129 15.73 -24.50 -12.14
CA ARG A 129 15.79 -23.34 -13.06
C ARG A 129 14.43 -23.03 -13.66
N GLY A 130 14.26 -21.81 -14.15
CA GLY A 130 13.00 -21.31 -14.68
C GLY A 130 12.27 -20.39 -13.72
N VAL A 131 11.17 -19.82 -14.21
CA VAL A 131 10.31 -18.89 -13.48
C VAL A 131 9.60 -19.62 -12.35
N LYS A 132 9.88 -19.20 -11.11
CA LYS A 132 9.27 -19.73 -9.88
C LYS A 132 8.12 -18.88 -9.38
N ALA A 133 8.17 -17.57 -9.65
CA ALA A 133 7.10 -16.64 -9.33
C ALA A 133 6.83 -15.67 -10.48
N LEU A 134 5.56 -15.50 -10.81
CA LEU A 134 5.06 -14.52 -11.78
C LEU A 134 4.31 -13.42 -11.04
N LEU A 135 4.80 -12.19 -11.12
CA LEU A 135 4.23 -11.03 -10.44
C LEU A 135 3.59 -10.12 -11.49
N LEU A 136 2.27 -9.98 -11.40
CA LEU A 136 1.47 -9.18 -12.33
C LEU A 136 1.02 -7.88 -11.66
N TYR A 137 1.41 -6.78 -12.30
CA TYR A 137 1.05 -5.43 -11.86
C TYR A 137 0.07 -4.79 -12.85
N PRO A 138 -0.87 -3.95 -12.39
CA PRO A 138 -1.80 -3.25 -13.27
C PRO A 138 -1.13 -2.16 -14.13
N MET A 139 -0.03 -1.58 -13.65
CA MET A 139 0.65 -0.46 -14.30
C MET A 139 2.17 -0.67 -14.36
N ASN A 140 2.77 -0.18 -15.45
CA ASN A 140 4.22 -0.24 -15.66
C ASN A 140 5.02 0.45 -14.56
N ALA A 141 4.59 1.64 -14.13
CA ALA A 141 5.27 2.39 -13.07
C ALA A 141 5.33 1.62 -11.75
N LEU A 142 4.27 0.86 -11.43
CA LEU A 142 4.25 0.02 -10.24
C LEU A 142 5.18 -1.20 -10.40
N ALA A 143 5.20 -1.82 -11.59
CA ALA A 143 6.14 -2.89 -11.88
C ALA A 143 7.60 -2.44 -11.75
N ASP A 144 7.94 -1.25 -12.26
CA ASP A 144 9.28 -0.66 -12.13
C ASP A 144 9.65 -0.41 -10.67
N ASP A 145 8.71 0.11 -9.88
CA ASP A 145 8.93 0.36 -8.45
C ASP A 145 9.17 -0.93 -7.67
N GLN A 146 8.38 -1.97 -7.92
CA GLN A 146 8.57 -3.26 -7.26
C GLN A 146 9.84 -3.97 -7.77
N ALA A 147 10.22 -3.78 -9.03
CA ALA A 147 11.46 -4.34 -9.56
C ALA A 147 12.70 -3.78 -8.86
N ARG A 148 12.72 -2.47 -8.55
CA ARG A 148 13.79 -1.85 -7.75
C ARG A 148 13.87 -2.45 -6.37
N ARG A 149 12.72 -2.59 -5.71
CA ARG A 149 12.66 -3.15 -4.37
C ARG A 149 13.18 -4.59 -4.31
N ILE A 150 12.91 -5.39 -5.34
CA ILE A 150 13.47 -6.73 -5.47
C ILE A 150 14.98 -6.67 -5.75
N ASP A 151 15.43 -5.80 -6.65
CA ASP A 151 16.86 -5.62 -6.95
C ASP A 151 17.66 -5.27 -5.68
N ASP A 152 17.12 -4.40 -4.82
CA ASP A 152 17.71 -4.06 -3.52
C ASP A 152 17.91 -5.31 -2.65
N PHE A 153 16.88 -6.14 -2.46
CA PHE A 153 17.00 -7.41 -1.73
C PHE A 153 18.05 -8.33 -2.36
N LEU A 154 18.05 -8.48 -3.68
CA LEU A 154 18.99 -9.36 -4.39
C LEU A 154 20.44 -8.86 -4.31
N ALA A 155 20.65 -7.55 -4.16
CA ALA A 155 21.95 -6.92 -4.05
C ALA A 155 22.51 -6.95 -2.62
N THR A 156 21.66 -6.78 -1.60
CA THR A 156 22.10 -6.67 -0.19
C THR A 156 22.12 -8.00 0.55
N GLU A 157 21.29 -8.96 0.18
CA GLU A 157 21.10 -10.20 0.94
C GLU A 157 21.94 -11.34 0.38
N GLU A 158 22.96 -11.78 1.12
CA GLU A 158 23.87 -12.87 0.70
C GLU A 158 23.11 -14.19 0.43
N ALA A 159 22.04 -14.45 1.18
CA ALA A 159 21.19 -15.63 0.98
C ALA A 159 20.47 -15.64 -0.38
N LEU A 160 20.28 -14.47 -1.00
CA LEU A 160 19.61 -14.31 -2.28
C LEU A 160 20.60 -14.18 -3.44
N LYS A 161 21.89 -14.43 -3.22
CA LYS A 161 22.92 -14.05 -4.20
C LYS A 161 22.74 -14.70 -5.58
N ASP A 162 22.21 -15.91 -5.61
CA ASP A 162 22.00 -16.73 -6.81
C ASP A 162 20.59 -16.59 -7.39
N VAL A 163 19.70 -15.84 -6.72
CA VAL A 163 18.33 -15.58 -7.17
C VAL A 163 18.33 -14.45 -8.19
N THR A 164 17.59 -14.64 -9.29
CA THR A 164 17.46 -13.64 -10.36
C THR A 164 16.02 -13.17 -10.53
N ALA A 165 15.86 -11.90 -10.89
CA ALA A 165 14.58 -11.31 -11.23
C ALA A 165 14.67 -10.66 -12.61
N GLY A 166 13.59 -10.71 -13.39
CA GLY A 166 13.49 -10.02 -14.67
C GLY A 166 12.20 -9.23 -14.78
N ILE A 167 12.27 -8.06 -15.41
CA ILE A 167 11.09 -7.23 -15.70
C ILE A 167 10.81 -7.22 -17.20
N TYR A 168 9.57 -7.57 -17.57
CA TYR A 168 9.13 -7.63 -18.95
C TYR A 168 7.86 -6.80 -19.14
N ILE A 169 8.02 -5.49 -19.29
CA ILE A 169 6.92 -4.55 -19.53
C ILE A 169 7.01 -3.87 -20.92
N GLY A 170 5.92 -3.28 -21.38
CA GLY A 170 5.88 -2.49 -22.62
C GLY A 170 6.70 -1.20 -22.45
N GLY A 171 7.59 -0.88 -23.39
CA GLY A 171 8.55 0.23 -23.29
C GLY A 171 9.97 -0.19 -22.89
N ALA A 172 10.12 -1.36 -22.25
CA ALA A 172 11.42 -1.91 -21.83
C ALA A 172 12.17 -2.64 -22.95
N SER A 173 12.22 -2.11 -24.19
CA SER A 173 12.98 -2.78 -25.25
C SER A 173 13.52 -1.95 -26.40
N GLY A 174 14.78 -2.27 -26.66
CA GLY A 174 15.54 -2.01 -27.87
C GLY A 174 16.89 -1.42 -27.48
N PRO A 175 18.03 -1.89 -28.01
CA PRO A 175 19.24 -1.09 -27.97
C PRO A 175 18.92 0.22 -28.67
N ARG A 176 18.82 1.32 -27.89
CA ARG A 176 18.84 2.66 -28.50
C ARG A 176 20.21 2.77 -29.15
N LYS A 177 20.24 3.11 -30.45
CA LYS A 177 21.49 3.60 -31.06
C LYS A 177 21.93 4.80 -30.22
N ALA A 178 23.22 4.91 -29.94
CA ALA A 178 23.83 5.97 -29.13
C ALA A 178 23.73 7.39 -29.74
N SER A 179 22.71 7.67 -30.55
CA SER A 179 22.52 8.95 -31.26
C SER A 179 21.30 9.75 -30.82
N ASP A 180 20.43 9.19 -29.96
CA ASP A 180 19.15 9.83 -29.60
C ASP A 180 19.15 10.13 -28.08
N GLU A 181 20.02 11.07 -27.69
CA GLU A 181 20.05 11.70 -26.36
C GLU A 181 18.93 12.76 -26.28
N ASP A 182 17.71 12.34 -25.93
CA ASP A 182 16.69 13.26 -25.41
C ASP A 182 16.70 13.15 -23.87
N GLU A 183 17.43 14.07 -23.22
CA GLU A 183 17.67 14.13 -21.77
C GLU A 183 16.45 14.55 -20.92
N ASN A 184 15.23 14.59 -21.46
CA ASN A 184 14.11 15.31 -20.84
C ASN A 184 12.82 14.49 -20.57
N GLU A 185 12.92 13.19 -20.26
CA GLU A 185 11.80 12.47 -19.61
C GLU A 185 12.11 12.21 -18.12
N PRO A 186 11.58 13.02 -17.20
CA PRO A 186 11.71 12.77 -15.76
C PRO A 186 10.83 11.56 -15.39
N GLY A 187 11.47 10.42 -15.08
CA GLY A 187 10.81 9.23 -14.53
C GLY A 187 11.08 7.91 -15.28
N SER A 188 11.63 7.94 -16.49
CA SER A 188 12.12 6.73 -17.16
C SER A 188 13.53 6.42 -16.64
N TYR A 189 13.69 5.31 -15.91
CA TYR A 189 15.02 4.80 -15.60
C TYR A 189 15.88 4.74 -16.86
N GLY A 190 17.14 5.18 -16.73
CA GLY A 190 18.16 5.05 -17.76
C GLY A 190 18.14 3.64 -18.32
N ARG A 191 17.83 3.55 -19.61
CA ARG A 191 17.66 2.32 -20.41
C ARG A 191 18.99 1.64 -20.75
N ASP A 192 20.05 1.98 -20.03
CA ASP A 192 21.37 1.38 -20.16
C ASP A 192 21.72 0.66 -18.86
N ILE A 193 21.78 -0.67 -18.96
CA ILE A 193 22.89 -1.51 -18.53
C ILE A 193 22.44 -2.94 -18.87
N GLY A 194 22.93 -3.45 -19.98
CA GLY A 194 23.08 -4.90 -20.13
C GLY A 194 24.14 -5.35 -19.13
N SER A 195 23.74 -5.82 -17.96
CA SER A 195 24.66 -6.51 -17.05
C SER A 195 24.53 -8.01 -17.26
N THR A 196 25.33 -8.54 -18.19
CA THR A 196 25.88 -9.88 -18.02
C THR A 196 26.52 -9.93 -16.63
N SER A 197 25.99 -10.81 -15.79
CA SER A 197 26.50 -11.11 -14.45
C SER A 197 28.01 -11.41 -14.50
N LEU A 198 28.81 -10.56 -13.87
CA LEU A 198 30.14 -10.94 -13.39
C LEU A 198 29.99 -11.12 -11.88
N ALA A 199 30.19 -12.35 -11.41
CA ALA A 199 30.04 -12.71 -10.02
C ALA A 199 31.03 -11.92 -9.13
N GLY A 200 30.52 -11.25 -8.09
CA GLY A 200 31.32 -10.75 -6.97
C GLY A 200 31.29 -9.24 -6.69
N ASP A 201 30.55 -8.42 -7.46
CA ASP A 201 30.40 -6.99 -7.19
C ASP A 201 28.96 -6.65 -6.73
N PRO A 202 28.76 -6.21 -5.47
CA PRO A 202 27.45 -5.83 -4.93
C PRO A 202 26.86 -4.55 -5.57
N THR A 203 27.59 -3.87 -6.47
CA THR A 203 27.07 -2.72 -7.23
C THR A 203 26.41 -3.09 -8.55
N VAL A 204 26.43 -4.38 -8.94
CA VAL A 204 25.81 -4.87 -10.18
C VAL A 204 24.36 -5.24 -9.93
N LYS A 205 23.44 -4.52 -10.59
CA LYS A 205 22.00 -4.82 -10.60
C LYS A 205 21.76 -6.25 -11.08
N LYS A 206 20.99 -7.02 -10.33
CA LYS A 206 20.59 -8.41 -10.67
C LYS A 206 19.26 -8.45 -11.39
N LEU A 207 18.56 -7.32 -11.46
CA LEU A 207 17.38 -7.15 -12.28
C LEU A 207 17.72 -7.21 -13.77
N ILE A 208 17.18 -8.21 -14.46
CA ILE A 208 17.35 -8.42 -15.90
C ILE A 208 16.25 -7.63 -16.63
N THR A 209 16.65 -6.72 -17.52
CA THR A 209 15.73 -5.92 -18.36
C THR A 209 15.78 -6.32 -19.83
N ASP A 210 16.87 -6.97 -20.27
CA ASP A 210 17.05 -7.42 -21.65
C ASP A 210 16.18 -8.66 -21.92
N ARG A 211 15.29 -8.54 -22.91
CA ARG A 211 14.33 -9.60 -23.27
C ARG A 211 15.00 -10.85 -23.81
N ASP A 212 16.10 -10.73 -24.54
CA ASP A 212 16.80 -11.88 -25.11
C ASP A 212 17.57 -12.62 -24.02
N VAL A 213 18.10 -11.92 -23.01
CA VAL A 213 18.66 -12.54 -21.80
C VAL A 213 17.56 -13.26 -21.02
N ILE A 214 16.41 -12.62 -20.76
CA ILE A 214 15.27 -13.23 -20.07
C ILE A 214 14.80 -14.52 -20.78
N ARG A 215 14.80 -14.55 -22.11
CA ARG A 215 14.39 -15.74 -22.88
C ARG A 215 15.44 -16.85 -22.84
N ALA A 216 16.72 -16.48 -22.92
CA ALA A 216 17.81 -17.44 -22.97
C ALA A 216 18.02 -18.14 -21.62
N ASP A 217 17.87 -17.39 -20.52
CA ASP A 217 17.95 -17.92 -19.15
C ASP A 217 16.81 -17.32 -18.30
N PRO A 218 15.63 -17.96 -18.28
CA PRO A 218 14.47 -17.44 -17.56
C PRO A 218 14.78 -17.16 -16.07
N PRO A 219 14.41 -15.98 -15.56
CA PRO A 219 14.72 -15.58 -14.18
C PRO A 219 13.89 -16.39 -13.19
N ASP A 220 14.29 -16.39 -11.91
CA ASP A 220 13.51 -17.03 -10.84
C ASP A 220 12.20 -16.26 -10.56
N ILE A 221 12.22 -14.93 -10.71
CA ILE A 221 11.05 -14.05 -10.55
C ILE A 221 10.83 -13.26 -11.83
N LEU A 222 9.62 -13.32 -12.41
CA LEU A 222 9.24 -12.54 -13.58
C LEU A 222 8.20 -11.49 -13.21
N LEU A 223 8.54 -10.22 -13.38
CA LEU A 223 7.64 -9.07 -13.21
C LEU A 223 7.10 -8.66 -14.57
N THR A 224 5.77 -8.56 -14.69
CA THR A 224 5.13 -8.09 -15.91
C THR A 224 3.75 -7.51 -15.61
N ASN A 225 2.98 -7.20 -16.65
CA ASN A 225 1.57 -6.82 -16.53
C ASN A 225 0.70 -7.79 -17.34
N TYR A 226 -0.60 -7.77 -17.13
CA TYR A 226 -1.51 -8.71 -17.78
C TYR A 226 -1.49 -8.61 -19.32
N LYS A 227 -1.32 -7.40 -19.89
CA LYS A 227 -1.23 -7.21 -21.35
C LYS A 227 0.04 -7.84 -21.93
N MET A 228 1.15 -7.70 -21.22
CA MET A 228 2.42 -8.27 -21.63
C MET A 228 2.44 -9.79 -21.45
N LEU A 229 1.84 -10.31 -20.37
CA LEU A 229 1.65 -11.75 -20.21
C LEU A 229 0.85 -12.35 -21.38
N ASP A 230 -0.20 -11.67 -21.84
CA ASP A 230 -0.97 -12.12 -23.02
C ASP A 230 -0.08 -12.25 -24.27
N LEU A 231 0.81 -11.29 -24.50
CA LEU A 231 1.78 -11.35 -25.59
C LEU A 231 2.83 -12.46 -25.39
N LEU A 232 3.37 -12.60 -24.18
CA LEU A 232 4.38 -13.60 -23.84
C LEU A 232 3.88 -15.04 -24.01
N LEU A 233 2.58 -15.28 -23.81
CA LEU A 233 1.96 -16.59 -24.01
C LEU A 233 1.72 -16.94 -25.48
N GLN A 234 1.75 -15.96 -26.39
CA GLN A 234 1.44 -16.16 -27.82
C GLN A 234 2.68 -16.21 -28.70
N ARG A 235 3.78 -15.57 -28.28
CA ARG A 235 4.96 -15.34 -29.12
C ARG A 235 5.93 -16.52 -29.03
N ILE A 236 6.31 -17.06 -30.19
CA ILE A 236 7.28 -18.17 -30.29
C ILE A 236 8.60 -17.88 -29.56
N PRO A 237 9.21 -16.68 -29.65
CA PRO A 237 10.46 -16.39 -28.93
C PRO A 237 10.35 -16.46 -27.40
N ASP A 238 9.14 -16.32 -26.85
CA ASP A 238 8.90 -16.27 -25.42
C ASP A 238 8.52 -17.66 -24.84
N VAL A 239 8.35 -18.69 -25.69
CA VAL A 239 8.07 -20.09 -25.30
C VAL A 239 9.04 -20.65 -24.25
N PRO A 240 10.37 -20.40 -24.30
CA PRO A 240 11.31 -20.93 -23.30
C PRO A 240 10.98 -20.54 -21.84
N LEU A 241 10.28 -19.43 -21.62
CA LEU A 241 9.85 -18.99 -20.27
C LEU A 241 8.91 -20.00 -19.59
N TRP A 242 8.20 -20.78 -20.40
CA TRP A 242 7.06 -21.61 -20.01
C TRP A 242 7.37 -23.11 -20.01
N GLN A 243 8.62 -23.50 -20.28
CA GLN A 243 9.02 -24.91 -20.41
C GLN A 243 9.39 -25.59 -19.08
N SER A 244 9.58 -24.80 -18.02
CA SER A 244 9.86 -25.30 -16.67
C SER A 244 8.57 -25.54 -15.89
N ASP A 245 8.58 -26.55 -15.02
CA ASP A 245 7.52 -26.85 -14.05
C ASP A 245 7.75 -26.16 -12.69
N SER A 246 8.71 -25.23 -12.61
CA SER A 246 9.11 -24.58 -11.35
C SER A 246 8.18 -23.46 -10.87
N LEU A 247 7.20 -23.04 -11.69
CA LEU A 247 6.28 -21.96 -11.31
C LEU A 247 5.45 -22.41 -10.10
N ALA A 248 5.67 -21.76 -8.96
CA ALA A 248 4.99 -22.07 -7.70
C ALA A 248 4.02 -20.97 -7.28
N TYR A 249 4.20 -19.72 -7.75
CA TYR A 249 3.39 -18.57 -7.36
C TYR A 249 2.95 -17.72 -8.55
N VAL A 250 1.70 -17.26 -8.51
CA VAL A 250 1.20 -16.17 -9.36
C VAL A 250 0.60 -15.10 -8.47
N VAL A 251 1.15 -13.89 -8.54
CA VAL A 251 0.73 -12.74 -7.73
C VAL A 251 -0.03 -11.75 -8.61
N LEU A 252 -1.24 -11.36 -8.19
CA LEU A 252 -1.96 -10.20 -8.71
C LEU A 252 -1.87 -9.07 -7.69
N ASP A 253 -1.06 -8.06 -7.99
CA ASP A 253 -0.96 -6.87 -7.14
C ASP A 253 -2.08 -5.88 -7.46
N GLU A 254 -2.50 -5.12 -6.45
CA GLU A 254 -3.64 -4.18 -6.51
C GLU A 254 -4.89 -4.80 -7.15
N PHE A 255 -5.29 -5.93 -6.58
CA PHE A 255 -6.38 -6.78 -7.04
C PHE A 255 -7.72 -6.04 -7.24
N HIS A 256 -7.94 -4.96 -6.48
CA HIS A 256 -9.09 -4.07 -6.61
C HIS A 256 -9.17 -3.32 -7.95
N THR A 257 -8.07 -3.24 -8.70
CA THR A 257 -8.03 -2.60 -10.03
C THR A 257 -8.52 -3.52 -11.15
N TYR A 258 -8.72 -4.81 -10.87
CA TYR A 258 -9.32 -5.74 -11.82
C TYR A 258 -10.83 -5.75 -11.57
N ASP A 259 -11.60 -4.99 -12.35
CA ASP A 259 -13.05 -4.96 -12.26
C ASP A 259 -13.72 -5.36 -13.59
N GLY A 260 -15.02 -5.65 -13.53
CA GLY A 260 -15.88 -5.92 -14.69
C GLY A 260 -15.22 -6.74 -15.82
N ALA A 261 -14.97 -6.07 -16.94
CA ALA A 261 -14.36 -6.68 -18.13
C ALA A 261 -12.89 -7.05 -17.91
N GLN A 262 -12.10 -6.18 -17.28
CA GLN A 262 -10.68 -6.42 -17.04
C GLN A 262 -10.45 -7.65 -16.14
N GLY A 263 -11.26 -7.81 -15.10
CA GLY A 263 -11.22 -9.01 -14.25
C GLY A 263 -11.52 -10.30 -15.02
N THR A 264 -12.46 -10.25 -15.97
CA THR A 264 -12.79 -11.40 -16.83
C THR A 264 -11.63 -11.75 -17.77
N ASP A 265 -10.99 -10.75 -18.38
CA ASP A 265 -9.84 -10.96 -19.27
C ASP A 265 -8.66 -11.59 -18.52
N VAL A 266 -8.35 -11.09 -17.31
CA VAL A 266 -7.30 -11.67 -16.47
C VAL A 266 -7.65 -13.10 -16.06
N ALA A 267 -8.91 -13.38 -15.73
CA ALA A 267 -9.36 -14.73 -15.42
C ALA A 267 -9.10 -15.71 -16.58
N MET A 268 -9.45 -15.32 -17.81
CA MET A 268 -9.18 -16.13 -19.01
C MET A 268 -7.69 -16.25 -19.31
N LEU A 269 -6.92 -15.19 -19.07
CA LEU A 269 -5.48 -15.18 -19.23
C LEU A 269 -4.78 -16.18 -18.28
N LEU A 270 -5.19 -16.23 -17.00
CA LEU A 270 -4.65 -17.20 -16.05
C LEU A 270 -4.98 -18.65 -16.43
N ARG A 271 -6.16 -18.89 -17.01
CA ARG A 271 -6.53 -20.21 -17.57
C ARG A 271 -5.63 -20.58 -18.76
N ARG A 272 -5.32 -19.61 -19.62
CA ARG A 272 -4.37 -19.81 -20.74
C ARG A 272 -2.95 -20.04 -20.25
N LEU A 273 -2.49 -19.32 -19.23
CA LEU A 273 -1.20 -19.55 -18.59
C LEU A 273 -1.09 -20.99 -18.11
N GLY A 274 -2.06 -21.44 -17.30
CA GLY A 274 -2.07 -22.80 -16.76
C GLY A 274 -2.13 -23.89 -17.84
N ALA A 275 -2.85 -23.65 -18.94
CA ALA A 275 -2.85 -24.54 -20.11
C ALA A 275 -1.50 -24.53 -20.85
N ALA A 276 -0.87 -23.36 -21.02
CA ALA A 276 0.38 -23.20 -21.76
C ALA A 276 1.57 -23.90 -21.08
N ILE A 277 1.63 -23.87 -19.74
CA ILE A 277 2.66 -24.53 -18.94
C ILE A 277 2.30 -25.97 -18.55
N GLY A 278 1.13 -26.48 -18.97
CA GLY A 278 0.68 -27.84 -18.64
C GLY A 278 0.30 -28.08 -17.17
N ALA A 279 0.09 -27.02 -16.39
CA ALA A 279 -0.30 -27.11 -14.97
C ALA A 279 -1.81 -27.35 -14.76
N ALA A 280 -2.64 -27.04 -15.77
CA ALA A 280 -4.09 -27.07 -15.64
C ALA A 280 -4.64 -28.45 -15.23
N ARG A 281 -5.53 -28.44 -14.23
CA ARG A 281 -6.30 -29.60 -13.76
C ARG A 281 -7.80 -29.29 -13.79
N GLU A 282 -8.63 -30.33 -13.75
CA GLU A 282 -10.08 -30.18 -13.69
C GLU A 282 -10.49 -29.31 -12.50
N GLY A 283 -11.21 -28.21 -12.76
CA GLY A 283 -11.63 -27.25 -11.74
C GLY A 283 -10.51 -26.43 -11.10
N ARG A 284 -9.24 -26.58 -11.54
CA ARG A 284 -8.06 -25.86 -11.02
C ARG A 284 -7.16 -25.47 -12.20
N PRO A 285 -7.44 -24.34 -12.89
CA PRO A 285 -6.74 -23.98 -14.11
C PRO A 285 -5.25 -23.69 -13.88
N LEU A 286 -4.86 -23.26 -12.68
CA LEU A 286 -3.47 -23.07 -12.28
C LEU A 286 -2.84 -24.31 -11.61
N GLY A 287 -3.57 -25.43 -11.50
CA GLY A 287 -3.04 -26.63 -10.86
C GLY A 287 -2.63 -26.40 -9.40
N ASP A 288 -1.36 -26.70 -9.10
CA ASP A 288 -0.74 -26.52 -7.77
C ASP A 288 -0.01 -25.17 -7.62
N ILE A 289 -0.06 -24.31 -8.64
CA ILE A 289 0.47 -22.94 -8.53
C ILE A 289 -0.38 -22.18 -7.53
N THR A 290 0.29 -21.54 -6.57
CA THR A 290 -0.36 -20.83 -5.48
C THR A 290 -0.74 -19.42 -5.92
N PRO A 291 -2.04 -19.10 -5.96
CA PRO A 291 -2.48 -17.75 -6.27
C PRO A 291 -2.32 -16.83 -5.05
N VAL A 292 -1.81 -15.63 -5.29
CA VAL A 292 -1.66 -14.57 -4.29
C VAL A 292 -2.28 -13.30 -4.83
N ALA A 293 -3.03 -12.58 -4.01
CA ALA A 293 -3.58 -11.28 -4.35
C ALA A 293 -3.31 -10.27 -3.24
N THR A 294 -3.16 -8.99 -3.60
CA THR A 294 -3.09 -7.90 -2.63
C THR A 294 -4.17 -6.86 -2.92
N SER A 295 -4.70 -6.19 -1.90
CA SER A 295 -5.62 -5.06 -2.10
C SER A 295 -5.46 -4.04 -0.98
N ALA A 296 -5.60 -2.75 -1.33
CA ALA A 296 -5.39 -1.65 -0.40
C ALA A 296 -6.38 -1.61 0.78
N THR A 297 -7.61 -2.09 0.63
CA THR A 297 -8.58 -2.28 1.74
C THR A 297 -9.73 -3.18 1.30
N LEU A 298 -10.46 -3.75 2.27
CA LEU A 298 -11.73 -4.45 2.03
C LEU A 298 -12.87 -3.53 1.55
N GLY A 299 -12.78 -2.23 1.83
CA GLY A 299 -13.85 -1.24 1.55
C GLY A 299 -13.67 -0.43 0.27
N GLY A 300 -12.78 -0.84 -0.64
CA GLY A 300 -12.63 -0.22 -1.96
C GLY A 300 -13.56 -0.91 -2.95
N SER A 301 -14.74 -0.32 -3.16
CA SER A 301 -15.68 -0.60 -4.27
C SER A 301 -15.62 -2.02 -4.82
N VAL A 302 -16.40 -2.92 -4.23
CA VAL A 302 -16.88 -4.10 -4.96
C VAL A 302 -17.52 -3.57 -6.26
N PRO A 303 -17.18 -4.11 -7.44
CA PRO A 303 -17.75 -3.64 -8.70
C PRO A 303 -19.27 -3.64 -8.63
N ASP A 304 -19.89 -2.54 -9.09
CA ASP A 304 -21.33 -2.39 -9.27
C ASP A 304 -21.85 -3.55 -10.15
N GLY A 305 -22.25 -4.63 -9.49
CA GLY A 305 -23.09 -5.68 -10.04
C GLY A 305 -24.54 -5.38 -9.68
N PRO A 306 -25.52 -5.90 -10.44
CA PRO A 306 -26.93 -5.72 -10.09
C PRO A 306 -27.14 -6.16 -8.65
N VAL A 307 -27.72 -5.25 -7.85
CA VAL A 307 -28.09 -5.47 -6.46
C VAL A 307 -29.01 -6.68 -6.41
N ALA A 308 -28.43 -7.86 -6.17
CA ALA A 308 -29.20 -9.07 -6.02
C ALA A 308 -29.97 -8.95 -4.71
N GLU A 309 -31.30 -8.90 -4.78
CA GLU A 309 -32.17 -9.01 -3.61
C GLU A 309 -31.84 -10.32 -2.86
N GLY A 310 -31.13 -10.19 -1.75
CA GLY A 310 -30.59 -11.28 -0.94
C GLY A 310 -29.98 -10.73 0.35
N PRO A 311 -29.57 -11.59 1.30
CA PRO A 311 -28.92 -11.13 2.54
C PRO A 311 -27.69 -10.28 2.21
N GLU A 312 -27.50 -9.17 2.92
CA GLU A 312 -26.32 -8.30 2.81
C GLU A 312 -25.05 -9.15 2.92
N ARG A 313 -24.35 -9.33 1.80
CA ARG A 313 -23.07 -10.05 1.77
C ARG A 313 -21.97 -9.14 2.29
N SER A 314 -21.06 -9.69 3.07
CA SER A 314 -19.90 -8.93 3.54
C SER A 314 -18.90 -8.68 2.41
N ASP A 315 -18.20 -7.55 2.44
CA ASP A 315 -17.11 -7.24 1.49
C ASP A 315 -16.06 -8.37 1.41
N ARG A 316 -15.84 -9.05 2.55
CA ARG A 316 -14.99 -10.23 2.67
C ARG A 316 -15.44 -11.40 1.81
N GLU A 317 -16.73 -11.75 1.85
CA GLU A 317 -17.29 -12.82 1.04
C GLU A 317 -17.23 -12.48 -0.46
N LEU A 318 -17.54 -11.22 -0.80
CA LEU A 318 -17.49 -10.74 -2.19
C LEU A 318 -16.07 -10.78 -2.76
N LEU A 319 -15.06 -10.41 -1.95
CA LEU A 319 -13.65 -10.46 -2.35
C LEU A 319 -13.16 -11.90 -2.55
N LEU A 320 -13.51 -12.82 -1.65
CA LEU A 320 -13.16 -14.24 -1.76
C LEU A 320 -13.81 -14.88 -3.01
N GLU A 321 -15.09 -14.60 -3.24
CA GLU A 321 -15.80 -15.07 -4.44
C GLU A 321 -15.18 -14.50 -5.72
N PHE A 322 -14.82 -13.22 -5.72
CA PHE A 322 -14.17 -12.59 -6.86
C PHE A 322 -12.79 -13.20 -7.14
N ALA A 323 -11.98 -13.42 -6.11
CA ALA A 323 -10.70 -14.11 -6.24
C ALA A 323 -10.85 -15.53 -6.77
N GLU A 324 -11.81 -16.29 -6.26
CA GLU A 324 -12.11 -17.64 -6.76
C GLU A 324 -12.48 -17.63 -8.25
N LYS A 325 -13.28 -16.66 -8.70
CA LYS A 325 -13.63 -16.50 -10.12
C LYS A 325 -12.40 -16.18 -10.99
N VAL A 326 -11.56 -15.25 -10.54
CA VAL A 326 -10.37 -14.82 -11.28
C VAL A 326 -9.35 -15.95 -11.38
N PHE A 327 -8.91 -16.50 -10.25
CA PHE A 327 -7.89 -17.55 -10.21
C PHE A 327 -8.42 -18.95 -10.56
N GLY A 328 -9.74 -19.16 -10.48
CA GLY A 328 -10.38 -20.45 -10.72
C GLY A 328 -10.03 -21.51 -9.67
N THR A 329 -9.70 -21.11 -8.44
CA THR A 329 -9.37 -22.01 -7.32
C THR A 329 -10.04 -21.49 -6.04
N PRO A 330 -10.57 -22.35 -5.17
CA PRO A 330 -11.24 -21.91 -3.94
C PRO A 330 -10.31 -21.17 -2.97
N PHE A 331 -10.84 -20.12 -2.34
CA PHE A 331 -10.18 -19.42 -1.24
C PHE A 331 -10.97 -19.66 0.05
N SER A 332 -10.35 -20.32 1.03
CA SER A 332 -10.95 -20.47 2.36
C SER A 332 -11.06 -19.12 3.07
N ASP A 333 -11.89 -19.02 4.10
CA ASP A 333 -11.97 -17.81 4.92
C ASP A 333 -10.60 -17.38 5.50
N ALA A 334 -9.76 -18.33 5.89
CA ALA A 334 -8.39 -18.08 6.36
C ALA A 334 -7.43 -17.53 5.28
N ALA A 335 -7.83 -17.53 4.01
CA ALA A 335 -7.05 -16.98 2.91
C ALA A 335 -7.01 -15.46 2.92
N LEU A 336 -8.02 -14.83 3.50
CA LEU A 336 -8.06 -13.38 3.63
C LEU A 336 -7.29 -12.92 4.88
N VAL A 337 -6.11 -12.37 4.64
CA VAL A 337 -5.22 -11.82 5.67
C VAL A 337 -5.39 -10.29 5.70
N GLY A 338 -6.10 -9.81 6.72
CA GLY A 338 -6.33 -8.38 6.94
C GLY A 338 -5.26 -7.72 7.80
N GLU A 339 -5.21 -6.38 7.79
CA GLU A 339 -4.41 -5.62 8.75
C GLU A 339 -4.86 -5.87 10.20
N ASP A 340 -3.88 -5.96 11.11
CA ASP A 340 -4.09 -5.88 12.55
C ASP A 340 -3.43 -4.59 13.05
N ARG A 341 -4.24 -3.71 13.63
CA ARG A 341 -3.78 -2.45 14.22
C ARG A 341 -3.99 -2.48 15.72
N LEU A 342 -3.13 -1.77 16.42
CA LEU A 342 -3.32 -1.51 17.85
C LEU A 342 -4.64 -0.75 18.05
N LEU A 343 -5.41 -1.13 19.06
CA LEU A 343 -6.55 -0.33 19.50
C LEU A 343 -6.03 0.97 20.13
N PRO A 344 -6.80 2.08 20.13
CA PRO A 344 -6.40 3.33 20.79
C PRO A 344 -5.84 3.13 22.21
N LYS A 345 -6.49 2.29 23.01
CA LYS A 345 -6.09 1.92 24.37
C LYS A 345 -4.77 1.13 24.49
N GLU A 346 -4.30 0.54 23.40
CA GLU A 346 -3.02 -0.18 23.34
C GLU A 346 -1.87 0.72 22.87
N VAL A 347 -2.19 1.89 22.30
CA VAL A 347 -1.20 2.89 21.86
C VAL A 347 -0.84 3.85 23.00
N VAL A 348 -1.84 4.27 23.78
CA VAL A 348 -1.67 5.22 24.89
C VAL A 348 -1.36 4.51 26.21
N ASP A 349 -0.54 5.17 27.02
CA ASP A 349 -0.22 4.73 28.37
C ASP A 349 -1.27 5.25 29.38
N GLU A 350 -1.07 4.96 30.67
CA GLU A 350 -1.85 5.60 31.73
C GLU A 350 -1.71 7.13 31.67
N PRO A 351 -2.82 7.89 31.64
CA PRO A 351 -2.74 9.35 31.51
C PRO A 351 -2.02 10.01 32.67
N ASN A 352 -1.07 10.88 32.35
CA ASN A 352 -0.40 11.73 33.32
C ASN A 352 -1.12 13.09 33.41
N PHE A 353 -1.97 13.23 34.43
CA PHE A 353 -2.77 14.44 34.68
C PHE A 353 -1.94 15.67 35.13
N LEU A 354 -0.63 15.52 35.34
CA LEU A 354 0.26 16.63 35.66
C LEU A 354 0.83 17.32 34.41
N LEU A 355 0.64 16.74 33.22
CA LEU A 355 1.06 17.35 31.97
C LEU A 355 0.23 18.62 31.67
N PRO A 356 0.83 19.66 31.07
CA PRO A 356 0.09 20.88 30.73
C PRO A 356 -1.08 20.62 29.78
N SER A 357 -2.13 21.44 29.87
CA SER A 357 -3.20 21.49 28.87
C SER A 357 -3.08 22.80 28.09
N PRO A 358 -2.35 22.83 26.96
CA PRO A 358 -2.18 24.06 26.19
C PRO A 358 -3.49 24.48 25.55
N ALA A 359 -3.66 25.80 25.34
CA ALA A 359 -4.80 26.34 24.62
C ALA A 359 -4.72 25.95 23.12
N PRO A 360 -5.86 25.74 22.44
CA PRO A 360 -5.88 25.42 21.01
C PRO A 360 -5.08 26.41 20.17
N ALA A 361 -5.21 27.71 20.46
CA ALA A 361 -4.51 28.78 19.75
C ALA A 361 -2.98 28.78 19.94
N ALA A 362 -2.46 28.17 21.01
CA ALA A 362 -1.02 28.04 21.20
C ALA A 362 -0.45 26.90 20.33
N LEU A 363 -1.16 25.76 20.27
CA LEU A 363 -0.79 24.65 19.38
C LEU A 363 -0.94 25.03 17.90
N ALA A 364 -1.95 25.84 17.60
CA ALA A 364 -2.20 26.39 16.28
C ALA A 364 -1.02 27.13 15.66
N ALA A 365 -0.34 27.93 16.49
CA ALA A 365 0.65 28.88 16.04
C ALA A 365 2.02 28.24 15.77
N LEU A 366 2.17 26.95 16.09
CA LEU A 366 3.39 26.22 15.85
C LEU A 366 3.56 25.93 14.35
N PRO A 367 4.77 26.11 13.79
CA PRO A 367 5.15 25.53 12.52
C PRO A 367 5.07 23.99 12.55
N ASP A 368 5.21 23.35 11.39
CA ASP A 368 5.20 21.88 11.32
C ASP A 368 6.40 21.29 12.09
N PRO A 369 6.17 20.54 13.19
CA PRO A 369 7.25 19.99 14.01
C PRO A 369 8.03 18.86 13.33
N LEU A 370 7.57 18.34 12.19
CA LEU A 370 8.32 17.37 11.39
C LEU A 370 9.34 18.02 10.47
N ASP A 371 9.06 19.25 10.02
CA ASP A 371 9.94 20.01 9.12
C ASP A 371 10.81 21.03 9.88
N ASP A 372 10.48 21.33 11.15
CA ASP A 372 11.18 22.32 11.98
C ASP A 372 11.48 21.78 13.40
N GLU A 373 12.76 21.52 13.68
CA GLU A 373 13.24 21.06 14.99
C GLU A 373 12.90 22.05 16.12
N SER A 374 12.86 23.35 15.84
CA SER A 374 12.49 24.36 16.83
C SER A 374 11.00 24.30 17.19
N ALA A 375 10.15 23.94 16.23
CA ALA A 375 8.73 23.74 16.45
C ALA A 375 8.47 22.46 17.27
N LEU A 376 9.25 21.39 17.06
CA LEU A 376 9.19 20.19 17.91
C LEU A 376 9.52 20.50 19.37
N VAL A 377 10.57 21.29 19.61
CA VAL A 377 10.99 21.69 20.96
C VAL A 377 9.92 22.53 21.64
N GLU A 378 9.28 23.46 20.91
CA GLU A 378 8.22 24.29 21.46
C GLU A 378 6.91 23.49 21.68
N LEU A 379 6.59 22.54 20.80
CA LEU A 379 5.52 21.56 21.02
C LEU A 379 5.75 20.79 22.32
N ALA A 380 6.97 20.28 22.53
CA ALA A 380 7.34 19.57 23.75
C ALA A 380 7.20 20.48 24.99
N ARG A 381 7.61 21.75 24.90
CA ARG A 381 7.41 22.72 25.98
C ARG A 381 5.93 22.91 26.30
N LEU A 382 5.08 23.10 25.29
CA LEU A 382 3.65 23.36 25.45
C LEU A 382 2.87 22.14 25.96
N MET A 383 3.17 20.94 25.45
CA MET A 383 2.44 19.71 25.74
C MET A 383 3.02 18.92 26.92
N LEU A 384 4.34 19.00 27.13
CA LEU A 384 5.06 18.17 28.12
C LEU A 384 5.69 18.99 29.25
N GLY A 385 5.58 20.32 29.20
CA GLY A 385 6.11 21.25 30.20
C GLY A 385 7.63 21.40 30.21
N GLN A 386 8.32 20.77 29.25
CA GLN A 386 9.78 20.78 29.15
C GLN A 386 10.22 20.69 27.69
N PRO A 387 11.31 21.37 27.30
CA PRO A 387 11.86 21.22 25.96
C PRO A 387 12.47 19.83 25.79
N ILE A 388 12.17 19.18 24.67
CA ILE A 388 12.76 17.90 24.27
C ILE A 388 13.05 18.00 22.77
N THR A 389 14.27 17.65 22.37
CA THR A 389 14.72 17.70 20.97
C THR A 389 14.56 16.36 20.26
N ASP A 390 14.58 15.25 21.00
CA ASP A 390 14.46 13.90 20.45
C ASP A 390 12.98 13.55 20.17
N PRO A 391 12.58 13.38 18.89
CA PRO A 391 11.20 13.07 18.53
C PRO A 391 10.69 11.78 19.18
N LEU A 392 11.55 10.78 19.37
CA LEU A 392 11.15 9.50 19.97
C LEU A 392 10.78 9.68 21.45
N GLN A 393 11.52 10.54 22.16
CA GLN A 393 11.21 10.88 23.54
C GLN A 393 9.95 11.74 23.65
N VAL A 394 9.73 12.66 22.71
CA VAL A 394 8.49 13.45 22.62
C VAL A 394 7.29 12.51 22.44
N GLY A 395 7.34 11.62 21.43
CA GLY A 395 6.29 10.65 21.16
C GLY A 395 5.99 9.74 22.34
N ALA A 396 7.03 9.19 23.00
CA ALA A 396 6.88 8.34 24.17
C ALA A 396 6.14 9.04 25.33
N LYS A 397 6.42 10.33 25.57
CA LYS A 397 5.73 11.11 26.61
C LYS A 397 4.34 11.56 26.18
N LEU A 398 4.14 11.87 24.90
CA LEU A 398 2.83 12.24 24.35
C LEU A 398 1.80 11.11 24.49
N LYS A 399 2.20 9.85 24.52
CA LYS A 399 1.32 8.70 24.83
C LYS A 399 0.64 8.77 26.19
N GLN A 400 1.17 9.55 27.14
CA GLN A 400 0.58 9.78 28.46
C GLN A 400 -0.32 11.03 28.50
N HIS A 401 -0.40 11.80 27.40
CA HIS A 401 -1.10 13.07 27.36
C HIS A 401 -2.61 12.88 27.09
N ILE A 402 -3.44 13.59 27.85
CA ILE A 402 -4.91 13.48 27.77
C ILE A 402 -5.48 13.88 26.39
N LEU A 403 -4.88 14.88 25.73
CA LEU A 403 -5.27 15.30 24.36
C LEU A 403 -5.00 14.20 23.33
N VAL A 404 -3.85 13.53 23.43
CA VAL A 404 -3.47 12.43 22.52
C VAL A 404 -4.44 11.26 22.66
N LYS A 405 -4.80 10.91 23.89
CA LYS A 405 -5.83 9.92 24.17
C LYS A 405 -7.21 10.32 23.62
N ALA A 406 -7.63 11.57 23.81
CA ALA A 406 -8.90 12.06 23.28
C ALA A 406 -8.94 12.02 21.74
N ILE A 407 -7.84 12.41 21.08
CA ILE A 407 -7.70 12.32 19.62
C ILE A 407 -7.84 10.86 19.15
N LEU A 408 -7.11 9.92 19.76
CA LEU A 408 -7.15 8.52 19.37
C LEU A 408 -8.50 7.84 19.64
N ASP A 409 -9.17 8.20 20.75
CA ASP A 409 -10.49 7.66 21.07
C ASP A 409 -11.58 8.13 20.10
N VAL A 410 -11.49 9.36 19.57
CA VAL A 410 -12.51 9.95 18.69
C VAL A 410 -12.19 9.72 17.21
N ALA A 411 -10.95 9.97 16.81
CA ALA A 411 -10.51 9.92 15.41
C ALA A 411 -9.92 8.56 14.99
N GLY A 412 -9.74 7.62 15.92
CA GLY A 412 -9.15 6.31 15.66
C GLY A 412 -10.04 5.37 14.84
N SER A 413 -11.35 5.40 15.06
CA SER A 413 -12.30 4.47 14.44
C SER A 413 -13.01 5.04 13.21
N THR A 414 -13.33 6.33 13.22
CA THR A 414 -14.18 6.97 12.21
C THR A 414 -13.62 8.33 11.81
N PRO A 415 -13.86 8.78 10.56
CA PRO A 415 -13.57 10.16 10.19
C PRO A 415 -14.38 11.14 11.04
N VAL A 416 -13.71 12.16 11.59
CA VAL A 416 -14.29 13.16 12.50
C VAL A 416 -13.79 14.55 12.17
N THR A 417 -14.47 15.58 12.64
CA THR A 417 -14.09 16.98 12.44
C THR A 417 -13.27 17.51 13.62
N VAL A 418 -12.49 18.58 13.40
CA VAL A 418 -11.72 19.24 14.49
C VAL A 418 -12.62 19.69 15.66
N PRO A 419 -13.81 20.27 15.45
CA PRO A 419 -14.72 20.60 16.55
C PRO A 419 -15.20 19.39 17.36
N GLU A 420 -15.37 18.22 16.74
CA GLU A 420 -15.74 17.00 17.45
C GLU A 420 -14.61 16.54 18.38
N ILE A 421 -13.36 16.59 17.92
CA ILE A 421 -12.18 16.31 18.74
C ILE A 421 -12.06 17.31 19.90
N ALA A 422 -12.20 18.62 19.61
CA ALA A 422 -12.11 19.68 20.62
C ALA A 422 -13.20 19.53 21.70
N ARG A 423 -14.42 19.15 21.30
CA ARG A 423 -15.54 18.90 22.22
C ARG A 423 -15.26 17.73 23.16
N GLU A 424 -14.74 16.62 22.62
CA GLU A 424 -14.36 15.48 23.45
C GLU A 424 -13.26 15.87 24.45
N PHE A 425 -12.23 16.58 23.98
CA PHE A 425 -11.13 16.95 24.84
C PHE A 425 -11.57 17.92 25.96
N ALA A 426 -12.45 18.88 25.64
CA ALA A 426 -13.04 19.77 26.63
C ALA A 426 -13.77 19.01 27.75
N GLN A 427 -14.53 17.95 27.41
CA GLN A 427 -15.23 17.10 28.37
C GLN A 427 -14.28 16.27 29.24
N ARG A 428 -13.07 15.98 28.75
CA ARG A 428 -12.05 15.17 29.42
C ARG A 428 -11.00 15.97 30.22
N GLY A 429 -11.28 17.25 30.47
CA GLY A 429 -10.42 18.10 31.30
C GLY A 429 -9.54 19.09 30.53
N GLY A 430 -9.75 19.26 29.22
CA GLY A 430 -9.04 20.26 28.40
C GLY A 430 -9.30 21.71 28.84
N GLY A 431 -10.45 21.97 29.48
CA GLY A 431 -10.82 23.27 30.05
C GLY A 431 -11.60 24.19 29.09
N PRO A 432 -11.95 25.41 29.54
CA PRO A 432 -12.90 26.29 28.83
C PRO A 432 -12.45 26.72 27.42
N ALA A 433 -11.14 26.88 27.19
CA ALA A 433 -10.62 27.28 25.88
C ALA A 433 -10.91 26.26 24.77
N TRP A 434 -10.93 24.97 25.11
CA TRP A 434 -11.27 23.90 24.17
C TRP A 434 -12.79 23.81 23.92
N ASP A 435 -13.61 24.12 24.93
CA ASP A 435 -15.07 24.21 24.80
C ASP A 435 -15.51 25.41 23.95
N GLU A 436 -14.78 26.53 24.04
CA GLU A 436 -14.97 27.69 23.16
C GLU A 436 -14.56 27.38 21.71
N ALA A 437 -13.40 26.72 21.51
CA ALA A 437 -12.96 26.29 20.19
C ALA A 437 -13.94 25.29 19.54
N ALA A 438 -14.52 24.37 20.31
CA ALA A 438 -15.52 23.41 19.81
C ALA A 438 -16.85 24.05 19.37
N ARG A 439 -17.17 25.26 19.87
CA ARG A 439 -18.37 26.03 19.52
C ARG A 439 -18.15 27.02 18.38
N SER A 440 -16.90 27.33 18.07
CA SER A 440 -16.53 28.26 17.01
C SER A 440 -16.44 27.51 15.67
N ASP A 441 -17.07 28.05 14.61
CA ASP A 441 -17.05 27.46 13.26
C ASP A 441 -15.61 27.41 12.70
N PRO A 442 -15.15 26.34 12.02
CA PRO A 442 -13.73 26.09 11.74
C PRO A 442 -13.04 27.10 10.82
N GLY A 443 -13.76 28.01 10.17
CA GLY A 443 -13.15 29.06 9.34
C GLY A 443 -12.18 29.97 10.10
N VAL A 444 -12.32 30.04 11.43
CA VAL A 444 -11.39 30.77 12.32
C VAL A 444 -10.30 29.86 12.90
N LEU A 445 -10.50 28.53 12.87
CA LEU A 445 -9.49 27.53 13.20
C LEU A 445 -8.68 27.06 11.97
N GLY A 446 -8.91 27.64 10.79
CA GLY A 446 -8.23 27.31 9.53
C GLY A 446 -6.73 27.67 9.47
N CYS A 447 -6.17 28.21 10.55
CA CYS A 447 -4.73 28.38 10.73
C CYS A 447 -4.15 27.45 11.80
N VAL A 448 -4.89 26.42 12.24
CA VAL A 448 -4.62 25.73 13.50
C VAL A 448 -4.32 24.24 13.31
N SER A 449 -3.03 23.94 13.51
CA SER A 449 -2.41 22.70 14.03
C SER A 449 -2.42 21.43 13.18
N TYR A 450 -1.21 20.88 12.94
CA TYR A 450 -1.02 19.44 12.69
C TYR A 450 0.20 18.90 13.45
N VAL A 451 -0.08 17.90 14.30
CA VAL A 451 0.87 16.95 14.89
C VAL A 451 0.45 15.59 14.33
N ASP A 452 1.27 15.00 13.47
CA ASP A 452 1.21 13.55 13.24
C ASP A 452 1.79 12.87 14.49
N LEU A 453 1.04 11.91 15.05
CA LEU A 453 1.44 11.08 16.20
C LEU A 453 1.81 9.68 15.76
#